data_AF-A0A970AY31-F1
#
_entry.id   AF-A0A970AY31-F1
#
_cell.length_a   1.000
_cell.length_b   1.000
_cell.length_c   1.000
_cell.angle_alpha   90.00
_cell.angle_beta   90.00
_cell.angle_gamma   90.00
#
_symmetry.space_group_name_H-M   'P 1'
#
loop_
_entity.id
_entity.type
_entity.pdbx_description
1 polymer ?
#
loop_
_entity_poly.entity_id
_entity_poly.type
_entity_poly.pdbx_seq_one_letter_code
_entity_poly.pdbx_strand_id
1 'polypeptide(L)'
;MIYKKTVRNIHKFAYLTEFETDAITANPYLSLIDLEPLYTDPNKMVFILIKTSNQDSHKVQNLITDQGLVYERIAEQIQNLNKENVGGVFGATYPEELKSFRLSYPNMKILIPGVGSQGASVVDTIEYAKHNFIINIGSSIIYPKSNSPNYPFYISCQAYNYNEQIKSGLS
;
A
#
# COMPACT_ATOMS: atom_id res chain seq x y z
N MET A 1 14.55 10.26 21.72
CA MET A 1 15.84 9.53 21.53
C MET A 1 15.68 8.00 21.56
N ILE A 2 14.77 7.41 22.35
CA ILE A 2 14.56 5.94 22.43
C ILE A 2 13.89 5.36 21.18
N TYR A 3 12.83 6.01 20.67
CA TYR A 3 12.06 5.45 19.55
C TYR A 3 12.87 5.28 18.26
N LYS A 4 13.68 6.29 17.86
CA LYS A 4 14.60 6.17 16.72
C LYS A 4 15.60 5.01 16.86
N LYS A 5 15.97 4.60 18.07
CA LYS A 5 16.82 3.42 18.28
C LYS A 5 16.07 2.13 17.92
N THR A 6 14.82 2.02 18.34
CA THR A 6 13.93 0.90 17.95
C THR A 6 13.74 0.83 16.45
N VAL A 7 13.45 1.97 15.80
CA VAL A 7 13.25 2.02 14.34
C VAL A 7 14.52 1.64 13.58
N ARG A 8 15.71 2.05 14.06
CA ARG A 8 16.99 1.57 13.48
C ARG A 8 17.18 0.07 13.60
N ASN A 9 16.74 -0.54 14.71
CA ASN A 9 16.79 -1.99 14.86
C ASN A 9 15.82 -2.67 13.88
N ILE A 10 14.62 -2.12 13.68
CA ILE A 10 13.67 -2.59 12.67
C ILE A 10 14.30 -2.50 11.27
N HIS A 11 14.92 -1.37 10.91
CA HIS A 11 15.63 -1.23 9.63
C HIS A 11 16.66 -2.35 9.43
N LYS A 12 17.54 -2.58 10.42
CA LYS A 12 18.56 -3.64 10.34
C LYS A 12 17.93 -5.03 10.20
N PHE A 13 16.90 -5.31 10.98
CA PHE A 13 16.22 -6.60 10.99
C PHE A 13 15.52 -6.87 9.65
N ALA A 14 14.81 -5.87 9.13
CA ALA A 14 14.07 -5.96 7.88
C ALA A 14 14.98 -6.02 6.66
N TYR A 15 15.98 -5.15 6.57
CA TYR A 15 16.72 -4.95 5.31
C TYR A 15 18.10 -5.60 5.24
N LEU A 16 18.74 -5.90 6.38
CA LEU A 16 20.17 -6.26 6.41
C LEU A 16 20.50 -7.61 7.04
N THR A 17 19.56 -8.22 7.77
CA THR A 17 19.88 -9.40 8.59
C THR A 17 18.88 -10.54 8.42
N GLU A 18 17.65 -10.39 8.90
CA GLU A 18 16.74 -11.54 8.97
C GLU A 18 15.91 -11.72 7.70
N PHE A 19 15.26 -10.65 7.25
CA PHE A 19 14.32 -10.74 6.12
C PHE A 19 14.92 -10.30 4.78
N GLU A 20 15.93 -9.42 4.83
CA GLU A 20 16.61 -8.86 3.65
C GLU A 20 15.65 -8.32 2.56
N THR A 21 14.48 -7.81 2.97
CA THR A 21 13.41 -7.38 2.05
C THR A 21 13.81 -6.15 1.24
N ASP A 22 13.11 -5.88 0.14
CA ASP A 22 13.26 -4.63 -0.64
C ASP A 22 12.29 -3.54 -0.20
N ALA A 23 11.19 -3.93 0.45
CA ALA A 23 10.16 -3.01 0.89
C ALA A 23 9.55 -3.40 2.23
N ILE A 24 9.12 -2.40 3.00
CA ILE A 24 8.28 -2.59 4.19
C ILE A 24 7.09 -1.63 4.18
N THR A 25 6.07 -1.92 4.98
CA THR A 25 5.02 -0.98 5.32
C THR A 25 5.25 -0.42 6.73
N ALA A 26 4.88 0.84 6.96
CA ALA A 26 5.01 1.46 8.28
C ALA A 26 3.81 2.35 8.63
N ASN A 27 3.42 2.35 9.90
CA ASN A 27 2.33 3.19 10.42
C ASN A 27 2.88 4.55 10.89
N PRO A 28 2.41 5.69 10.34
CA PRO A 28 2.92 7.01 10.68
C PRO A 28 2.36 7.59 11.99
N TYR A 29 1.59 6.83 12.78
CA TYR A 29 0.84 7.33 13.95
C TYR A 29 1.67 8.20 14.92
N LEU A 30 2.92 7.82 15.20
CA LEU A 30 3.79 8.59 16.09
C LEU A 30 4.33 9.84 15.41
N SER A 31 5.10 9.67 14.35
CA SER A 31 5.47 10.72 13.39
C SER A 31 6.25 10.11 12.23
N LEU A 32 6.26 10.77 11.07
CA LEU A 32 7.17 10.41 9.99
C LEU A 32 8.65 10.67 10.37
N ILE A 33 8.92 11.74 11.11
CA ILE A 33 10.28 12.09 11.58
C ILE A 33 10.93 10.94 12.36
N ASP A 34 10.12 10.23 13.13
CA ASP A 34 10.55 9.09 13.91
C ASP A 34 10.78 7.83 13.06
N LEU A 35 10.10 7.70 11.92
CA LEU A 35 10.28 6.64 10.94
C LEU A 35 11.47 6.86 10.00
N GLU A 36 12.10 8.04 10.04
CA GLU A 36 13.28 8.41 9.23
C GLU A 36 14.28 7.28 9.01
N PRO A 37 14.72 6.53 10.04
CA PRO A 37 15.71 5.48 9.83
C PRO A 37 15.29 4.41 8.81
N LEU A 38 13.99 4.17 8.58
CA LEU A 38 13.48 3.19 7.63
C LEU A 38 13.73 3.58 6.16
N TYR A 39 13.81 4.87 5.86
CA TYR A 39 13.91 5.37 4.49
C TYR A 39 15.21 6.15 4.23
N THR A 40 16.26 5.83 5.00
CA THR A 40 17.61 6.40 4.79
C THR A 40 18.34 5.78 3.60
N ASP A 41 18.10 4.51 3.29
CA ASP A 41 18.63 3.83 2.12
C ASP A 41 17.72 4.03 0.90
N PRO A 42 18.16 4.74 -0.16
CA PRO A 42 17.33 4.97 -1.35
C PRO A 42 17.01 3.69 -2.14
N ASN A 43 17.73 2.59 -1.90
CA ASN A 43 17.46 1.30 -2.57
C ASN A 43 16.37 0.48 -1.88
N LYS A 44 15.91 0.91 -0.69
CA LYS A 44 14.87 0.22 0.07
C LYS A 44 13.61 1.08 0.16
N MET A 45 12.48 0.48 -0.17
CA MET A 45 11.18 1.15 -0.25
C MET A 45 10.43 1.10 1.09
N VAL A 46 9.78 2.20 1.46
CA VAL A 46 8.87 2.25 2.61
C VAL A 46 7.50 2.73 2.15
N PHE A 47 6.47 1.93 2.38
CA PHE A 47 5.08 2.32 2.14
C PHE A 47 4.39 2.72 3.44
N ILE A 48 4.07 4.00 3.57
CA ILE A 48 3.43 4.57 4.76
C ILE A 48 1.92 4.39 4.68
N LEU A 49 1.27 3.98 5.76
CA LEU A 49 -0.19 3.85 5.80
C LEU A 49 -0.87 5.22 5.66
N ILE A 50 -1.63 5.42 4.57
CA ILE A 50 -2.43 6.62 4.31
C ILE A 50 -3.90 6.33 4.58
N LYS A 51 -4.49 5.49 3.73
CA LYS A 51 -5.91 5.12 3.75
C LYS A 51 -6.03 3.62 3.61
N THR A 52 -6.50 2.92 4.63
CA THR A 52 -6.53 1.45 4.65
C THR A 52 -7.91 0.92 4.24
N SER A 53 -7.98 -0.33 3.79
CA SER A 53 -9.19 -0.94 3.22
C SER A 53 -10.11 -1.61 4.25
N ASN A 54 -9.83 -1.46 5.55
CA ASN A 54 -10.70 -1.99 6.59
C ASN A 54 -11.98 -1.15 6.74
N GLN A 55 -13.10 -1.81 7.06
CA GLN A 55 -14.44 -1.23 7.13
C GLN A 55 -14.54 0.04 7.99
N ASP A 56 -13.80 0.06 9.11
CA ASP A 56 -13.80 1.16 10.09
C ASP A 56 -12.71 2.22 9.86
N SER A 57 -11.98 2.16 8.74
CA SER A 57 -10.89 3.10 8.44
C SER A 57 -11.33 4.58 8.55
N HIS A 58 -12.56 4.86 8.15
CA HIS A 58 -13.16 6.19 8.15
C HIS A 58 -13.28 6.85 9.53
N LYS A 59 -13.34 6.07 10.63
CA LYS A 59 -13.49 6.60 12.00
C LYS A 59 -12.35 7.51 12.43
N VAL A 60 -11.15 7.30 11.87
CA VAL A 60 -9.96 8.12 12.15
C VAL A 60 -9.45 8.80 10.89
N GLN A 61 -9.33 8.04 9.80
CA GLN A 61 -8.62 8.51 8.61
C GLN A 61 -9.40 9.60 7.85
N ASN A 62 -10.73 9.61 7.97
CA ASN A 62 -11.61 10.61 7.35
C ASN A 62 -12.06 11.70 8.35
N LEU A 63 -11.43 11.80 9.53
CA LEU A 63 -11.70 12.93 10.41
C LEU A 63 -11.24 14.22 9.74
N ILE A 64 -12.07 15.25 9.83
CA ILE A 64 -11.77 16.58 9.29
C ILE A 64 -10.88 17.31 10.29
N THR A 65 -9.78 17.87 9.78
CA THR A 65 -8.92 18.82 10.47
C THR A 65 -9.09 20.20 9.85
N ASP A 66 -8.48 21.22 10.44
CA ASP A 66 -8.35 22.55 9.86
C ASP A 66 -7.60 22.57 8.51
N GLN A 67 -6.86 21.49 8.20
CA GLN A 67 -6.00 21.36 7.03
C GLN A 67 -6.43 20.22 6.08
N GLY A 68 -7.67 19.75 6.17
CA GLY A 68 -8.20 18.63 5.37
C GLY A 68 -8.39 17.34 6.16
N LEU A 69 -8.55 16.22 5.47
CA LEU A 69 -8.75 14.91 6.13
C LEU A 69 -7.44 14.37 6.70
N VAL A 70 -7.50 13.59 7.78
CA VAL A 70 -6.31 13.00 8.41
C VAL A 70 -5.44 12.23 7.41
N TYR A 71 -6.03 11.42 6.52
CA TYR A 71 -5.23 10.69 5.52
C TYR A 71 -4.57 11.64 4.51
N GLU A 72 -5.21 12.75 4.14
CA GLU A 72 -4.64 13.75 3.23
C GLU A 72 -3.44 14.45 3.88
N ARG A 73 -3.50 14.73 5.19
CA ARG A 73 -2.35 15.26 5.94
C ARG A 73 -1.15 14.32 5.87
N ILE A 74 -1.37 13.01 6.05
CA ILE A 74 -0.31 12.01 5.97
C ILE A 74 0.28 11.98 4.55
N ALA A 75 -0.57 11.98 3.51
CA ALA A 75 -0.14 11.99 2.13
C ALA A 75 0.70 13.24 1.79
N GLU A 76 0.27 14.41 2.24
CA GLU A 76 1.04 15.65 2.06
C GLU A 76 2.40 15.57 2.75
N GLN A 77 2.48 15.05 3.97
CA GLN A 77 3.76 14.90 4.65
C GLN A 77 4.71 13.95 3.89
N ILE A 78 4.19 12.84 3.33
CA ILE A 78 4.98 11.93 2.49
C ILE A 78 5.49 12.67 1.25
N GLN A 79 4.64 13.43 0.57
CA GLN A 79 5.02 14.23 -0.60
C GLN A 79 6.11 15.26 -0.25
N ASN A 80 6.00 15.90 0.91
CA ASN A 80 6.95 16.91 1.39
C ASN A 80 8.31 16.33 1.80
N LEU A 81 8.41 15.02 2.09
CA LEU A 81 9.71 14.37 2.29
C LEU A 81 10.57 14.40 1.02
N ASN A 82 9.93 14.47 -0.16
CA ASN A 82 10.58 14.46 -1.47
C ASN A 82 11.59 13.30 -1.62
N LYS A 83 11.14 12.10 -1.27
CA LYS A 83 11.93 10.86 -1.28
C LYS A 83 11.30 9.85 -2.24
N GLU A 84 12.03 9.43 -3.26
CA GLU A 84 11.52 8.48 -4.25
C GLU A 84 11.28 7.07 -3.70
N ASN A 85 11.95 6.73 -2.59
CA ASN A 85 11.85 5.44 -1.90
C ASN A 85 10.77 5.45 -0.80
N VAL A 86 9.94 6.48 -0.72
CA VAL A 86 8.80 6.56 0.20
C VAL A 86 7.51 6.66 -0.61
N GLY A 87 6.57 5.77 -0.31
CA GLY A 87 5.27 5.70 -0.95
C GLY A 87 4.14 5.59 0.07
N GLY A 88 2.92 5.45 -0.44
CA GLY A 88 1.71 5.31 0.38
C GLY A 88 1.08 3.93 0.30
N VAL A 89 0.37 3.52 1.34
CA VAL A 89 -0.62 2.42 1.26
C VAL A 89 -2.00 3.05 1.15
N PHE A 90 -2.70 2.74 0.06
CA PHE A 90 -4.04 3.25 -0.22
C PHE A 90 -4.97 2.10 -0.63
N GLY A 91 -6.03 1.85 0.13
CA GLY A 91 -6.93 0.71 -0.05
C GLY A 91 -7.83 0.83 -1.29
N ALA A 92 -8.02 -0.27 -2.00
CA ALA A 92 -8.86 -0.33 -3.22
C ALA A 92 -10.37 -0.21 -2.96
N THR A 93 -10.81 -0.34 -1.70
CA THR A 93 -12.25 -0.39 -1.33
C THR A 93 -12.97 0.96 -1.42
N TYR A 94 -12.25 2.06 -1.67
CA TYR A 94 -12.79 3.41 -1.78
C TYR A 94 -12.38 4.06 -3.12
N PRO A 95 -12.99 3.65 -4.24
CA PRO A 95 -12.57 4.06 -5.59
C PRO A 95 -12.56 5.58 -5.83
N GLU A 96 -13.61 6.28 -5.38
CA GLU A 96 -13.71 7.74 -5.55
C GLU A 96 -12.68 8.50 -4.70
N GLU A 97 -12.33 7.98 -3.52
CA GLU A 97 -11.27 8.53 -2.68
C GLU A 97 -9.90 8.29 -3.33
N LEU A 98 -9.67 7.10 -3.90
CA LEU A 98 -8.44 6.80 -4.65
C LEU A 98 -8.28 7.72 -5.87
N LYS A 99 -9.37 7.97 -6.60
CA LYS A 99 -9.40 8.90 -7.75
C LYS A 99 -9.05 10.31 -7.31
N SER A 100 -9.67 10.80 -6.24
CA SER A 100 -9.40 12.13 -5.67
C SER A 100 -7.97 12.25 -5.17
N PHE A 101 -7.49 11.22 -4.46
CA PHE A 101 -6.11 11.11 -4.01
C PHE A 101 -5.12 11.17 -5.18
N ARG A 102 -5.38 10.43 -6.27
CA ARG A 102 -4.49 10.42 -7.43
C ARG A 102 -4.42 11.78 -8.14
N LEU A 103 -5.51 12.55 -8.15
CA LEU A 103 -5.50 13.91 -8.69
C LEU A 103 -4.59 14.85 -7.87
N SER A 104 -4.61 14.71 -6.54
CA SER A 104 -3.78 15.52 -5.64
C SER A 104 -2.31 15.07 -5.60
N TYR A 105 -2.04 13.77 -5.72
CA TYR A 105 -0.71 13.16 -5.60
C TYR A 105 -0.37 12.31 -6.83
N PRO A 106 -0.23 12.92 -8.03
CA PRO A 106 -0.12 12.19 -9.29
C PRO A 106 1.07 11.23 -9.30
N ASN A 107 2.22 11.63 -8.76
CA ASN A 107 3.45 10.85 -8.87
C ASN A 107 3.73 9.92 -7.68
N MET A 108 2.90 9.94 -6.63
CA MET A 108 3.17 9.13 -5.45
C MET A 108 3.07 7.63 -5.77
N LYS A 109 4.12 6.88 -5.42
CA LYS A 109 4.12 5.42 -5.51
C LYS A 109 3.17 4.86 -4.45
N ILE A 110 2.21 4.02 -4.85
CA ILE A 110 1.23 3.45 -3.92
C ILE A 110 1.15 1.93 -3.97
N LEU A 111 1.07 1.32 -2.79
CA LEU A 111 0.69 -0.06 -2.59
C LEU A 111 -0.81 -0.12 -2.33
N ILE A 112 -1.53 -0.89 -3.14
CA ILE A 112 -2.98 -0.98 -3.13
C ILE A 112 -3.43 -2.36 -2.65
N PRO A 113 -3.72 -2.53 -1.35
CA PRO A 113 -4.35 -3.74 -0.84
C PRO A 113 -5.88 -3.71 -1.02
N GLY A 114 -6.49 -4.89 -0.99
CA GLY A 114 -7.94 -5.05 -0.87
C GLY A 114 -8.65 -5.48 -2.16
N VAL A 115 -7.93 -5.73 -3.24
CA VAL A 115 -8.51 -6.33 -4.45
C VAL A 115 -8.84 -7.80 -4.21
N GLY A 116 -10.00 -8.23 -4.72
CA GLY A 116 -10.48 -9.60 -4.58
C GLY A 116 -11.38 -9.79 -3.35
N SER A 117 -10.82 -10.24 -2.23
CA SER A 117 -11.61 -10.69 -1.07
C SER A 117 -12.38 -9.59 -0.34
N GLN A 118 -11.93 -8.34 -0.47
CA GLN A 118 -12.60 -7.18 0.12
C GLN A 118 -13.54 -6.49 -0.87
N GLY A 119 -13.77 -7.11 -2.04
CA GLY A 119 -14.78 -6.69 -3.00
C GLY A 119 -14.34 -5.59 -3.98
N ALA A 120 -13.09 -5.14 -3.92
CA ALA A 120 -12.60 -4.13 -4.87
C ALA A 120 -12.29 -4.73 -6.26
N SER A 121 -12.70 -4.00 -7.30
CA SER A 121 -12.49 -4.32 -8.72
C SER A 121 -11.04 -4.00 -9.14
N VAL A 122 -10.42 -4.92 -9.87
CA VAL A 122 -9.09 -4.71 -10.49
C VAL A 122 -9.16 -3.56 -11.50
N VAL A 123 -10.20 -3.54 -12.32
CA VAL A 123 -10.37 -2.60 -13.43
C VAL A 123 -10.48 -1.17 -12.90
N ASP A 124 -11.39 -0.96 -11.95
CA ASP A 124 -11.62 0.34 -11.30
C ASP A 124 -10.34 0.82 -10.59
N THR A 125 -9.63 -0.11 -9.94
CA THR A 125 -8.36 0.21 -9.27
C THR A 125 -7.33 0.74 -10.27
N ILE A 126 -7.18 0.11 -11.43
CA ILE A 126 -6.25 0.54 -12.48
C ILE A 126 -6.71 1.88 -13.06
N GLU A 127 -8.00 2.01 -13.36
CA GLU A 127 -8.57 3.23 -13.92
C GLU A 127 -8.31 4.44 -13.02
N TYR A 128 -8.45 4.29 -11.70
CA TYR A 128 -8.28 5.39 -10.75
C TYR A 128 -6.83 5.57 -10.29
N ALA A 129 -6.06 4.50 -10.15
CA ALA A 129 -4.66 4.59 -9.73
C ALA A 129 -3.73 5.11 -10.84
N LYS A 130 -4.07 4.90 -12.12
CA LYS A 130 -3.35 5.35 -13.33
C LYS A 130 -1.94 4.78 -13.52
N HIS A 131 -1.00 5.06 -12.62
CA HIS A 131 0.42 4.71 -12.73
C HIS A 131 1.08 4.67 -11.34
N ASN A 132 2.33 4.21 -11.28
CA ASN A 132 3.12 4.13 -10.04
C ASN A 132 2.38 3.40 -8.91
N PHE A 133 1.78 2.25 -9.21
CA PHE A 133 1.05 1.45 -8.24
C PHE A 133 1.47 -0.02 -8.26
N ILE A 134 1.27 -0.68 -7.12
CA ILE A 134 1.35 -2.14 -6.96
C ILE A 134 0.01 -2.60 -6.41
N ILE A 135 -0.68 -3.53 -7.08
CA ILE A 135 -1.91 -4.13 -6.55
C ILE A 135 -1.55 -5.40 -5.79
N ASN A 136 -1.93 -5.46 -4.51
CA ASN A 136 -1.75 -6.65 -3.69
C ASN A 136 -3.03 -7.50 -3.71
N ILE A 137 -2.88 -8.75 -4.15
CA ILE A 137 -3.93 -9.76 -4.19
C ILE A 137 -3.44 -11.00 -3.43
N GLY A 138 -3.99 -11.21 -2.24
CA GLY A 138 -3.60 -12.32 -1.35
C GLY A 138 -4.61 -13.46 -1.35
N SER A 139 -5.57 -13.39 -0.42
CA SER A 139 -6.49 -14.49 -0.09
C SER A 139 -7.27 -15.06 -1.28
N SER A 140 -7.59 -14.24 -2.29
CA SER A 140 -8.28 -14.70 -3.51
C SER A 140 -7.44 -15.63 -4.39
N ILE A 141 -6.11 -15.61 -4.23
CA ILE A 141 -5.17 -16.48 -4.95
C ILE A 141 -4.80 -17.68 -4.08
N ILE A 142 -4.45 -17.44 -2.81
CA ILE A 142 -3.86 -18.49 -1.94
C ILE A 142 -4.89 -19.38 -1.24
N TYR A 143 -6.17 -18.99 -1.18
CA TYR A 143 -7.22 -19.80 -0.56
C TYR A 143 -8.24 -20.28 -1.60
N PRO A 144 -8.20 -21.57 -1.98
CA PRO A 144 -9.14 -22.12 -2.94
C PRO A 144 -10.55 -22.18 -2.37
N LYS A 145 -11.55 -21.86 -3.23
CA LYS A 145 -12.98 -21.91 -2.88
C LYS A 145 -13.53 -23.34 -2.72
N SER A 146 -12.78 -24.34 -3.17
CA SER A 146 -13.11 -25.76 -3.05
C SER A 146 -11.84 -26.57 -2.79
N ASN A 147 -11.98 -27.80 -2.31
CA ASN A 147 -10.86 -28.74 -2.16
C ASN A 147 -10.31 -29.13 -3.54
N SER A 148 -9.49 -28.27 -4.13
CA SER A 148 -8.77 -28.58 -5.37
C SER A 148 -7.69 -29.61 -5.04
N PRO A 149 -7.67 -30.79 -5.69
CA PRO A 149 -6.64 -31.79 -5.47
C PRO A 149 -5.25 -31.33 -5.94
N ASN A 150 -5.17 -30.24 -6.73
CA ASN A 150 -3.92 -29.64 -7.18
C ASN A 150 -3.85 -28.16 -6.79
N TYR A 151 -3.30 -27.90 -5.60
CA TYR A 151 -3.15 -26.56 -5.02
C TYR A 151 -2.18 -25.66 -5.81
N PRO A 152 -0.99 -26.12 -6.23
CA PRO A 152 -0.10 -25.31 -7.07
C PRO A 152 -0.75 -24.87 -8.38
N PHE A 153 -1.43 -25.78 -9.08
CA PHE A 153 -2.14 -25.46 -10.32
C PHE A 153 -3.24 -24.42 -10.09
N TYR A 154 -4.00 -24.53 -8.99
CA TYR A 154 -5.02 -23.55 -8.63
C TYR A 154 -4.44 -22.15 -8.46
N ILE A 155 -3.35 -22.00 -7.68
CA ILE A 155 -2.67 -20.72 -7.48
C ILE A 155 -2.24 -20.13 -8.82
N SER A 156 -1.58 -20.94 -9.66
CA SER A 156 -1.11 -20.49 -10.98
C SER A 156 -2.26 -20.00 -11.85
N CYS A 157 -3.39 -20.70 -11.89
CA CYS A 157 -4.57 -20.26 -12.63
C CYS A 157 -5.17 -18.96 -12.07
N GLN A 158 -5.28 -18.81 -10.75
CA GLN A 158 -5.81 -17.57 -10.16
C GLN A 158 -4.89 -16.38 -10.42
N ALA A 159 -3.59 -16.55 -10.24
CA ALA A 159 -2.60 -15.52 -10.53
C ALA A 159 -2.63 -15.13 -12.01
N TYR A 160 -2.72 -16.10 -12.91
CA TYR A 160 -2.86 -15.86 -14.35
C TYR A 160 -4.13 -15.03 -14.66
N ASN A 161 -5.28 -15.42 -14.10
CA ASN A 161 -6.55 -14.71 -14.33
C ASN A 161 -6.50 -13.25 -13.88
N TYR A 162 -5.89 -12.96 -12.73
CA TYR A 162 -5.71 -11.58 -12.28
C TYR A 162 -4.72 -10.81 -13.15
N ASN A 163 -3.66 -11.46 -13.61
CA ASN A 163 -2.70 -10.83 -14.52
C ASN A 163 -3.35 -10.44 -15.86
N GLU A 164 -4.21 -11.29 -16.42
CA GLU A 164 -4.95 -10.96 -17.65
C GLU A 164 -5.94 -9.81 -17.44
N GLN A 165 -6.64 -9.76 -16.30
CA GLN A 165 -7.47 -8.61 -15.95
C GLN A 165 -6.65 -7.32 -15.84
N ILE A 166 -5.46 -7.38 -15.23
CA ILE A 166 -4.58 -6.23 -15.11
C ILE A 166 -4.11 -5.75 -16.49
N LYS A 167 -3.64 -6.66 -17.35
CA LYS A 167 -3.23 -6.31 -18.72
C LYS A 167 -4.36 -5.69 -19.52
N SER A 168 -5.56 -6.27 -19.44
CA SER A 168 -6.75 -5.73 -20.14
C SER A 168 -7.20 -4.37 -19.59
N GLY A 169 -6.94 -4.06 -18.33
CA GLY A 169 -7.24 -2.75 -17.75
C GLY A 169 -6.17 -1.69 -18.07
N LEU A 170 -4.97 -2.12 -18.46
CA LEU A 170 -3.85 -1.23 -18.84
C LEU A 170 -3.82 -0.92 -20.34
N SER A 171 -4.43 -1.77 -21.17
CA SER A 171 -4.57 -1.58 -22.63
C SER A 171 -5.63 -0.53 -22.96
#